data_AF-A0A1C6KZK2-F1
#
_entry.id   AF-A0A1C6KZK2-F1
#
_cell.length_a   1.000
_cell.length_b   1.000
_cell.length_c   1.000
_cell.angle_alpha   90.00
_cell.angle_beta   90.00
_cell.angle_gamma   90.00
#
_symmetry.space_group_name_H-M   'P 1'
#
loop_
_entity.id
_entity.type
_entity.pdbx_description
1 polymer ?
#
loop_
_entity_poly.entity_id
_entity_poly.type
_entity_poly.pdbx_seq_one_letter_code
_entity_poly.pdbx_strand_id
1 'polypeptide(L)'
;MYKQKIIAHNLKASKEQLIDDLNGVMTPLQRRMMKELLSHLDELNVHINNLEDEIDNFMKPEEKKATQAIQDVTGIGKNSSQAIISVIGTDMSRFPTAGHLAAWAGLCPGNNESAQKRKTGKMRKGNALLRSTLVVCAHSATRNKNSYFYAQFMRISSHRGKKRAYVAVAHSMLIAIYHILKDGVVFKDLGADYYNQFNMERKINAYLKKLKALGWEVPVVAA
;
A
#
# COMPACT_ATOMS: atom_id res chain seq x y z
N MET A 1 31.11 10.47 2.08
CA MET A 1 29.74 11.01 2.28
C MET A 1 28.79 10.74 1.12
N TYR A 2 28.89 11.36 -0.07
CA TYR A 2 27.96 11.03 -1.19
C TYR A 2 28.12 9.60 -1.74
N LYS A 3 29.37 9.13 -1.96
CA LYS A 3 29.65 7.72 -2.36
C LYS A 3 29.25 6.68 -1.30
N GLN A 4 29.18 7.06 -0.03
CA GLN A 4 28.72 6.22 1.09
C GLN A 4 27.22 6.41 1.38
N LYS A 5 26.48 7.19 0.56
CA LYS A 5 25.06 7.56 0.77
C LYS A 5 24.72 8.21 2.12
N ILE A 6 25.68 8.83 2.79
CA ILE A 6 25.46 9.52 4.07
C ILE A 6 24.72 10.86 3.87
N ILE A 7 24.91 11.51 2.71
CA ILE A 7 24.25 12.78 2.35
C ILE A 7 23.37 12.55 1.12
N ALA A 8 22.12 12.99 1.19
CA ALA A 8 21.17 12.90 0.08
C ALA A 8 21.57 13.84 -1.07
N HIS A 9 21.50 13.35 -2.32
CA HIS A 9 21.94 14.10 -3.51
C HIS A 9 21.03 15.28 -3.89
N ASN A 10 19.87 15.41 -3.25
CA ASN A 10 18.90 16.48 -3.49
C ASN A 10 19.06 17.66 -2.52
N LEU A 11 20.07 17.65 -1.64
CA LEU A 11 20.35 18.76 -0.73
C LEU A 11 20.98 19.92 -1.51
N LYS A 12 20.42 21.12 -1.36
CA LYS A 12 20.92 22.36 -1.97
C LYS A 12 22.21 22.88 -1.30
N ALA A 13 22.44 22.49 -0.04
CA ALA A 13 23.63 22.90 0.71
C ALA A 13 24.86 22.09 0.26
N SER A 14 26.01 22.76 0.19
CA SER A 14 27.29 22.10 -0.13
C SER A 14 27.72 21.16 1.01
N LYS A 15 28.58 20.20 0.71
CA LYS A 15 29.18 19.32 1.73
C LYS A 15 29.84 20.13 2.85
N GLU A 16 30.53 21.21 2.50
CA GLU A 16 31.19 22.10 3.47
C GLU A 16 30.17 22.79 4.37
N GLN A 17 29.10 23.36 3.80
CA GLN A 17 28.01 23.98 4.58
C GLN A 17 27.33 23.00 5.52
N LEU A 18 27.12 21.75 5.09
CA LEU A 18 26.55 20.71 5.95
C LEU A 18 27.50 20.33 7.09
N ILE A 19 28.82 20.29 6.84
CA ILE A 19 29.81 20.03 7.90
C ILE A 19 29.92 21.21 8.85
N ASP A 20 29.86 22.44 8.34
CA ASP A 20 29.93 23.67 9.15
C ASP A 20 28.69 23.83 10.04
N ASP A 21 27.51 23.46 9.54
CA ASP A 21 26.26 23.44 10.31
C ASP A 21 26.23 22.30 11.34
N LEU A 22 26.82 21.13 11.02
CA LEU A 22 27.08 20.07 12.00
C LEU A 22 28.06 20.51 13.10
N ASN A 23 28.98 21.42 12.77
CA ASN A 23 29.88 22.09 13.69
C ASN A 23 29.25 23.36 14.32
N GLY A 24 27.96 23.62 14.06
CA GLY A 24 27.25 24.78 14.55
C GLY A 24 27.35 24.95 16.07
N VAL A 25 27.10 26.18 16.54
CA VAL A 25 27.22 26.54 17.96
C VAL A 25 26.07 25.92 18.76
N MET A 26 26.21 24.63 19.10
CA MET A 26 25.31 23.98 20.03
C MET A 26 25.82 24.25 21.45
N THR A 27 25.08 25.07 22.19
CA THR A 27 25.48 25.43 23.56
C THR A 27 25.55 24.17 24.44
N PRO A 28 26.38 24.16 25.50
CA PRO A 28 26.42 23.04 26.43
C PRO A 28 25.03 22.64 26.96
N LEU A 29 24.15 23.63 27.16
CA LEU A 29 22.76 23.42 27.56
C LEU A 29 21.95 22.68 26.48
N GLN A 30 22.00 23.14 25.22
CA GLN A 30 21.31 22.49 24.10
C GLN A 30 21.78 21.05 23.90
N ARG A 31 23.09 20.81 23.98
CA ARG A 31 23.67 19.46 23.89
C ARG A 31 23.15 18.57 25.01
N ARG A 32 23.04 19.08 26.24
CA ARG A 32 22.44 18.33 27.35
C ARG A 32 20.97 18.02 27.08
N MET A 33 20.17 19.00 26.65
CA MET A 33 18.75 18.79 26.33
C MET A 33 18.54 17.76 25.21
N MET A 34 19.37 17.78 24.17
CA MET A 34 19.30 16.77 23.11
C MET A 34 19.68 15.37 23.61
N LYS A 35 20.63 15.25 24.53
CA LYS A 35 20.93 13.95 25.16
C LYS A 35 19.75 13.40 25.94
N GLU A 36 19.02 14.24 26.70
CA GLU A 36 17.80 13.81 27.38
C GLU A 36 16.73 13.31 26.40
N LEU A 37 16.53 14.03 25.28
CA LEU A 37 15.58 13.62 24.25
C LEU A 37 15.98 12.31 23.55
N LEU A 38 17.28 12.11 23.29
CA LEU A 38 17.79 10.85 22.72
C LEU A 38 17.61 9.69 23.69
N SER A 39 17.92 9.89 24.98
CA SER A 39 17.70 8.88 26.01
C SER A 39 16.22 8.48 26.11
N HIS A 40 15.32 9.46 26.03
CA HIS A 40 13.88 9.18 26.04
C HIS A 40 13.42 8.43 24.77
N LEU A 41 13.99 8.76 23.61
CA LEU A 41 13.72 8.04 22.37
C LEU A 41 14.18 6.58 22.46
N ASP A 42 15.36 6.34 23.01
CA ASP A 42 15.90 4.99 23.21
C ASP A 42 15.02 4.17 24.17
N GLU A 43 14.56 4.77 25.27
CA GLU A 43 13.61 4.14 26.19
C GLU A 43 12.28 3.77 25.50
N LEU A 44 11.71 4.70 24.72
CA LEU A 44 10.48 4.43 23.97
C LEU A 44 10.66 3.30 22.96
N ASN A 45 11.82 3.20 22.30
CA ASN A 45 12.12 2.08 21.41
C ASN A 45 12.18 0.74 22.15
N VAL A 46 12.77 0.72 23.35
CA VAL A 46 12.75 -0.48 24.21
C VAL A 46 11.31 -0.89 24.52
N HIS A 47 10.47 0.07 24.90
CA HIS A 47 9.06 -0.21 25.21
C HIS A 47 8.29 -0.72 23.98
N ILE A 48 8.53 -0.16 22.79
CA ILE A 48 7.93 -0.63 21.54
C ILE A 48 8.34 -2.08 21.27
N ASN A 49 9.63 -2.41 21.36
CA ASN A 49 10.12 -3.76 21.10
C ASN A 49 9.53 -4.78 22.09
N ASN A 50 9.48 -4.44 23.37
CA ASN A 50 8.87 -5.30 24.39
C ASN A 50 7.40 -5.60 24.07
N LEU A 51 6.63 -4.58 23.65
CA LEU A 51 5.23 -4.74 23.27
C LEU A 51 5.07 -5.54 21.97
N GLU A 52 5.97 -5.37 20.99
CA GLU A 52 5.96 -6.18 19.77
C GLU A 52 6.23 -7.66 20.05
N ASP A 53 7.14 -7.96 20.99
CA ASP A 53 7.44 -9.32 21.44
C ASP A 53 6.27 -9.91 22.23
N GLU A 54 5.62 -9.13 23.10
CA GLU A 54 4.40 -9.56 23.80
C GLU A 54 3.29 -9.91 22.81
N ILE A 55 3.03 -9.05 21.82
CA ILE A 55 2.03 -9.31 20.76
C ILE A 55 2.35 -10.63 20.05
N ASP A 56 3.62 -10.86 19.69
CA ASP A 56 4.01 -12.12 19.06
C ASP A 56 3.81 -13.32 20.00
N ASN A 57 4.15 -13.20 21.27
CA ASN A 57 3.98 -14.27 22.26
C ASN A 57 2.50 -14.62 22.53
N PHE A 58 1.59 -13.64 22.46
CA PHE A 58 0.15 -13.87 22.63
C PHE A 58 -0.53 -14.46 21.38
N MET A 59 0.09 -14.37 20.20
CA MET A 59 -0.49 -14.94 18.99
C MET A 59 -0.39 -16.48 18.98
N LYS A 60 -1.49 -17.11 18.57
CA LYS A 60 -1.53 -18.57 18.35
C LYS A 60 -0.62 -18.97 17.18
N PRO A 61 -0.11 -20.21 17.14
CA PRO A 61 0.72 -20.69 16.03
C PRO A 61 0.07 -20.54 14.65
N GLU A 62 -1.24 -20.72 14.55
CA GLU A 62 -2.01 -20.52 13.32
C GLU A 62 -2.07 -19.05 12.88
N GLU A 63 -2.22 -18.13 13.84
CA GLU A 63 -2.22 -16.69 13.61
C GLU A 63 -0.84 -16.21 13.15
N LYS A 64 0.25 -16.78 13.71
CA LYS A 64 1.62 -16.49 13.25
C LYS A 64 1.83 -16.91 11.80
N LYS A 65 1.40 -18.13 11.44
CA LYS A 65 1.47 -18.63 10.05
C LYS A 65 0.66 -17.75 9.09
N ALA A 66 -0.57 -17.39 9.48
CA ALA A 66 -1.43 -16.51 8.70
C ALA A 66 -0.80 -15.12 8.52
N THR A 67 -0.23 -14.56 9.59
CA THR A 67 0.49 -13.27 9.60
C THR A 67 1.66 -13.30 8.63
N GLN A 68 2.44 -14.39 8.62
CA GLN A 68 3.55 -14.55 7.68
C GLN A 68 3.07 -14.68 6.23
N ALA A 69 2.02 -15.47 5.98
CA ALA A 69 1.48 -15.68 4.63
C ALA A 69 0.96 -14.38 3.98
N ILE A 70 0.34 -13.48 4.76
CA ILE A 70 -0.18 -12.22 4.21
C ILE A 70 0.90 -11.13 4.03
N GLN A 71 2.09 -11.29 4.60
CA GLN A 71 3.21 -10.36 4.38
C GLN A 71 3.76 -10.43 2.95
N ASP A 72 3.53 -11.52 2.22
CA ASP A 72 3.88 -11.64 0.80
C ASP A 72 3.12 -10.61 -0.06
N VAL A 73 1.97 -10.13 0.41
CA VAL A 73 1.22 -9.06 -0.26
C VAL A 73 2.00 -7.76 -0.16
N THR A 74 2.38 -7.21 -1.33
CA THR A 74 3.16 -5.98 -1.40
C THR A 74 2.52 -4.83 -0.60
N GLY A 75 3.28 -4.26 0.33
CA GLY A 75 2.85 -3.14 1.18
C GLY A 75 2.33 -3.55 2.56
N ILE A 76 2.23 -4.84 2.86
CA ILE A 76 1.91 -5.35 4.20
C ILE A 76 3.21 -5.70 4.93
N GLY A 77 3.45 -5.07 6.08
CA GLY A 77 4.56 -5.41 6.98
C GLY A 77 4.09 -6.17 8.22
N LYS A 78 5.02 -6.59 9.08
CA LYS A 78 4.76 -7.37 10.31
C LYS A 78 3.61 -6.78 11.16
N ASN A 79 3.73 -5.54 11.61
CA ASN A 79 2.74 -4.93 12.51
C ASN A 79 1.37 -4.79 11.84
N SER A 80 1.34 -4.46 10.54
CA SER A 80 0.09 -4.40 9.78
C SER A 80 -0.54 -5.77 9.60
N SER A 81 0.26 -6.81 9.35
CA SER A 81 -0.25 -8.19 9.26
C SER A 81 -0.85 -8.67 10.58
N GLN A 82 -0.16 -8.43 11.70
CA GLN A 82 -0.66 -8.75 13.05
C GLN A 82 -1.97 -8.00 13.35
N ALA A 83 -2.04 -6.71 13.03
CA ALA A 83 -3.25 -5.90 13.22
C ALA A 83 -4.41 -6.34 12.31
N ILE A 84 -4.13 -6.85 11.11
CA ILE A 84 -5.16 -7.41 10.24
C ILE A 84 -5.69 -8.71 10.85
N ILE A 85 -4.81 -9.65 11.17
CA ILE A 85 -5.18 -10.98 11.70
C ILE A 85 -5.91 -10.85 13.05
N SER A 86 -5.51 -9.92 13.92
CA SER A 86 -6.20 -9.70 15.19
C SER A 86 -7.65 -9.23 15.02
N VAL A 87 -7.98 -8.59 13.90
CA VAL A 87 -9.33 -8.11 13.60
C VAL A 87 -10.18 -9.13 12.86
N ILE A 88 -9.62 -9.82 11.85
CA ILE A 88 -10.39 -10.73 10.99
C ILE A 88 -10.33 -12.19 11.44
N GLY A 89 -9.31 -12.56 12.22
CA GLY A 89 -9.00 -13.95 12.58
C GLY A 89 -8.43 -14.76 11.41
N THR A 90 -8.19 -16.04 11.65
CA THR A 90 -7.71 -17.00 10.63
C THR A 90 -8.86 -17.73 9.93
N ASP A 91 -10.01 -17.86 10.59
CA ASP A 91 -11.18 -18.58 10.07
C ASP A 91 -12.00 -17.72 9.10
N MET A 92 -11.82 -17.97 7.79
CA MET A 92 -12.57 -17.31 6.73
C MET A 92 -13.98 -17.88 6.50
N SER A 93 -14.38 -18.98 7.17
CA SER A 93 -15.75 -19.53 7.05
C SER A 93 -16.81 -18.55 7.54
N ARG A 94 -16.44 -17.64 8.45
CA ARG A 94 -17.28 -16.53 8.96
C ARG A 94 -17.73 -15.57 7.85
N PHE A 95 -17.02 -15.54 6.73
CA PHE A 95 -17.34 -14.71 5.57
C PHE A 95 -17.60 -15.60 4.34
N PRO A 96 -18.87 -15.73 3.87
CA PRO A 96 -19.19 -16.60 2.74
C PRO A 96 -18.40 -16.30 1.46
N THR A 97 -18.10 -15.02 1.22
CA THR A 97 -17.29 -14.57 0.10
C THR A 97 -16.36 -13.43 0.51
N ALA A 98 -15.28 -13.19 -0.27
CA ALA A 98 -14.39 -12.05 -0.08
C ALA A 98 -15.15 -10.70 -0.08
N GLY A 99 -16.25 -10.61 -0.83
CA GLY A 99 -17.13 -9.45 -0.85
C GLY A 99 -17.82 -9.19 0.50
N HIS A 100 -18.17 -10.22 1.26
CA HIS A 100 -18.72 -10.08 2.61
C HIS A 100 -17.68 -9.51 3.58
N LEU A 101 -16.44 -10.00 3.53
CA LEU A 101 -15.35 -9.46 4.33
C LEU A 101 -15.09 -7.99 3.97
N ALA A 102 -15.03 -7.65 2.68
CA ALA A 102 -14.84 -6.28 2.23
C ALA A 102 -15.98 -5.33 2.64
N ALA A 103 -17.22 -5.81 2.61
CA ALA A 103 -18.38 -5.05 3.05
C ALA A 103 -18.38 -4.83 4.57
N TRP A 104 -18.01 -5.85 5.34
CA TRP A 104 -17.85 -5.77 6.79
C TRP A 104 -16.72 -4.81 7.19
N ALA A 105 -15.57 -4.88 6.50
CA ALA A 105 -14.45 -3.98 6.69
C ALA A 105 -14.76 -2.52 6.29
N GLY A 106 -15.83 -2.28 5.53
CA GLY A 106 -16.17 -0.96 5.01
C GLY A 106 -15.20 -0.50 3.91
N LEU A 107 -14.66 -1.43 3.11
CA LEU A 107 -13.79 -1.16 1.96
C LEU A 107 -14.53 -1.28 0.62
N CYS A 108 -15.86 -1.33 0.64
CA CYS A 108 -16.69 -1.31 -0.55
C CYS A 108 -17.60 -0.07 -0.60
N PRO A 109 -18.02 0.39 -1.79
CA PRO A 109 -19.07 1.38 -1.91
C PRO A 109 -20.36 0.93 -1.21
N GLY A 110 -21.08 1.84 -0.58
CA GLY A 110 -22.41 1.53 -0.04
C GLY A 110 -23.42 1.31 -1.17
N ASN A 111 -24.35 0.38 -0.96
CA ASN A 111 -25.51 0.22 -1.82
C ASN A 111 -26.65 1.12 -1.31
N ASN A 112 -27.03 2.14 -2.08
CA ASN A 112 -28.13 3.05 -1.76
C ASN A 112 -29.08 3.08 -2.96
N GLU A 113 -30.02 2.14 -2.97
CA GLU A 113 -30.97 1.95 -4.05
C GLU A 113 -32.38 1.89 -3.48
N SER A 114 -33.31 2.61 -4.11
CA SER A 114 -34.72 2.64 -3.73
C SER A 114 -35.55 2.75 -5.00
N ALA A 115 -36.57 1.90 -5.12
CA ALA A 115 -37.41 1.82 -6.33
C ALA A 115 -36.58 1.75 -7.63
N GLN A 116 -35.55 0.89 -7.67
CA GLN A 116 -34.61 0.72 -8.80
C GLN A 116 -33.80 1.98 -9.18
N LYS A 117 -33.88 3.06 -8.39
CA LYS A 117 -33.05 4.26 -8.58
C LYS A 117 -31.83 4.19 -7.67
N ARG A 118 -30.65 4.19 -8.28
CA ARG A 118 -29.38 4.29 -7.56
C ARG A 118 -29.10 5.72 -7.13
N LYS A 119 -29.02 5.92 -5.82
CA LYS A 119 -28.62 7.17 -5.17
C LYS A 119 -27.12 7.12 -4.84
N THR A 120 -26.60 8.22 -4.32
CA THR A 120 -25.20 8.28 -3.86
C THR A 120 -24.96 7.32 -2.69
N GLY A 121 -24.05 6.37 -2.90
CA GLY A 121 -23.63 5.41 -1.88
C GLY A 121 -22.34 5.86 -1.20
N LYS A 122 -22.44 6.37 0.04
CA LYS A 122 -21.24 6.58 0.87
C LYS A 122 -20.71 5.22 1.34
N MET A 123 -19.40 5.15 1.52
CA MET A 123 -18.76 3.99 2.15
C MET A 123 -19.31 3.80 3.56
N ARG A 124 -19.54 2.55 3.97
CA ARG A 124 -19.96 2.24 5.35
C ARG A 124 -18.82 2.51 6.32
N LYS A 125 -19.14 2.69 7.61
CA LYS A 125 -18.12 2.94 8.66
C LYS A 125 -17.16 1.75 8.78
N GLY A 126 -17.69 0.53 8.74
CA GLY A 126 -16.93 -0.72 8.82
C GLY A 126 -16.07 -0.81 10.08
N ASN A 127 -15.08 -1.70 10.06
CA ASN A 127 -14.04 -1.73 11.09
C ASN A 127 -12.99 -0.64 10.81
N ALA A 128 -12.87 0.33 11.72
CA ALA A 128 -12.02 1.49 11.53
C ALA A 128 -10.51 1.14 11.50
N LEU A 129 -10.06 0.23 12.36
CA LEU A 129 -8.66 -0.20 12.48
C LEU A 129 -8.21 -0.97 11.24
N LEU A 130 -9.01 -1.95 10.80
CA LEU A 130 -8.70 -2.73 9.59
C LEU A 130 -8.64 -1.82 8.36
N ARG A 131 -9.62 -0.91 8.23
CA ARG A 131 -9.69 0.02 7.11
C ARG A 131 -8.51 1.00 7.10
N SER A 132 -8.14 1.60 8.22
CA SER A 132 -7.00 2.53 8.27
C SER A 132 -5.69 1.79 7.97
N THR A 133 -5.50 0.60 8.56
CA THR A 133 -4.32 -0.25 8.35
C THR A 133 -4.15 -0.58 6.87
N LEU A 134 -5.19 -1.12 6.23
CA LEU A 134 -5.12 -1.49 4.81
C LEU A 134 -4.91 -0.29 3.87
N VAL A 135 -5.45 0.89 4.23
CA VAL A 135 -5.18 2.12 3.46
C VAL A 135 -3.72 2.53 3.59
N VAL A 136 -3.11 2.45 4.78
CA VAL A 136 -1.67 2.70 4.97
C VAL A 136 -0.84 1.68 4.19
N CYS A 137 -1.21 0.40 4.22
CA CYS A 137 -0.56 -0.63 3.39
C CYS A 137 -0.68 -0.31 1.90
N ALA A 138 -1.84 0.16 1.43
CA ALA A 138 -2.03 0.59 0.05
C ALA A 138 -1.14 1.78 -0.33
N HIS A 139 -0.95 2.75 0.57
CA HIS A 139 0.03 3.83 0.36
C HIS A 139 1.43 3.28 0.13
N SER A 140 1.87 2.31 0.95
CA SER A 140 3.16 1.65 0.80
C SER A 140 3.25 0.85 -0.51
N ALA A 141 2.22 0.05 -0.83
CA ALA A 141 2.15 -0.80 -2.00
C ALA A 141 2.32 -0.01 -3.30
N THR A 142 1.67 1.16 -3.41
CA THR A 142 1.76 2.02 -4.59
C THR A 142 3.13 2.67 -4.82
N ARG A 143 4.07 2.55 -3.88
CA ARG A 143 5.45 3.00 -4.12
C ARG A 143 6.20 2.06 -5.06
N ASN A 144 5.81 0.79 -5.15
CA ASN A 144 6.37 -0.16 -6.09
C ASN A 144 5.69 -0.02 -7.46
N LYS A 145 6.36 0.70 -8.38
CA LYS A 145 5.85 0.99 -9.73
C LYS A 145 5.65 -0.24 -10.61
N ASN A 146 6.30 -1.36 -10.27
CA ASN A 146 6.20 -2.59 -11.05
C ASN A 146 5.04 -3.49 -10.59
N SER A 147 4.32 -3.11 -9.54
CA SER A 147 3.24 -3.91 -8.96
C SER A 147 1.88 -3.69 -9.62
N TYR A 148 1.02 -4.71 -9.56
CA TYR A 148 -0.39 -4.62 -9.92
C TYR A 148 -1.11 -3.49 -9.17
N PHE A 149 -0.81 -3.33 -7.88
CA PHE A 149 -1.44 -2.31 -7.04
C PHE A 149 -1.13 -0.89 -7.52
N TYR A 150 0.09 -0.64 -8.00
CA TYR A 150 0.44 0.63 -8.64
C TYR A 150 -0.35 0.88 -9.92
N ALA A 151 -0.45 -0.12 -10.80
CA ALA A 151 -1.20 -0.01 -12.04
C ALA A 151 -2.70 0.27 -11.78
N GLN A 152 -3.28 -0.44 -10.81
CA GLN A 152 -4.65 -0.19 -10.36
C GLN A 152 -4.83 1.22 -9.81
N PHE A 153 -3.89 1.68 -8.97
CA PHE A 153 -3.91 3.03 -8.41
C PHE A 153 -3.86 4.11 -9.49
N MET A 154 -2.96 3.99 -10.47
CA MET A 154 -2.83 4.98 -11.55
C MET A 154 -4.08 5.06 -12.42
N ARG A 155 -4.67 3.91 -12.75
CA ARG A 155 -5.91 3.83 -13.52
C ARG A 155 -7.08 4.51 -12.81
N ILE A 156 -7.23 4.32 -11.50
CA ILE A 156 -8.36 4.86 -10.74
C ILE A 156 -8.12 6.32 -10.35
N SER A 157 -6.90 6.67 -9.95
CA SER A 157 -6.57 8.02 -9.44
C SER A 157 -6.74 9.10 -10.51
N SER A 158 -6.44 8.78 -11.77
CA SER A 158 -6.62 9.68 -12.92
C SER A 158 -8.06 10.14 -13.14
N HIS A 159 -9.06 9.33 -12.77
CA HIS A 159 -10.47 9.63 -13.03
C HIS A 159 -11.29 9.89 -11.77
N ARG A 160 -10.89 9.34 -10.61
CA ARG A 160 -11.66 9.40 -9.35
C ARG A 160 -10.90 10.05 -8.19
N GLY A 161 -9.66 10.46 -8.41
CA GLY A 161 -8.80 11.07 -7.40
C GLY A 161 -8.06 10.05 -6.52
N LYS A 162 -6.92 10.48 -5.96
CA LYS A 162 -5.97 9.62 -5.23
C LYS A 162 -6.59 8.93 -4.02
N LYS A 163 -7.40 9.64 -3.22
CA LYS A 163 -8.02 9.07 -2.00
C LYS A 163 -8.90 7.86 -2.31
N ARG A 164 -9.70 7.92 -3.39
CA ARG A 164 -10.56 6.79 -3.81
C ARG A 164 -9.73 5.65 -4.39
N ALA A 165 -8.61 5.95 -5.05
CA ALA A 165 -7.71 4.95 -5.58
C ALA A 165 -7.04 4.12 -4.48
N TYR A 166 -6.57 4.74 -3.38
CA TYR A 166 -6.01 4.00 -2.24
C TYR A 166 -7.02 3.04 -1.61
N VAL A 167 -8.29 3.47 -1.46
CA VAL A 167 -9.35 2.60 -0.95
C VAL A 167 -9.61 1.42 -1.88
N ALA A 168 -9.56 1.62 -3.20
CA ALA A 168 -9.74 0.52 -4.17
C ALA A 168 -8.57 -0.48 -4.16
N VAL A 169 -7.34 0.01 -3.94
CA VAL A 169 -6.17 -0.87 -3.72
C VAL A 169 -6.33 -1.65 -2.42
N ALA A 170 -6.68 -0.98 -1.31
CA ALA A 170 -6.95 -1.62 -0.03
C ALA A 170 -8.04 -2.70 -0.12
N HIS A 171 -9.11 -2.45 -0.89
CA HIS A 171 -10.13 -3.45 -1.19
C HIS A 171 -9.56 -4.67 -1.90
N SER A 172 -8.69 -4.47 -2.89
CA SER A 172 -8.06 -5.57 -3.64
C SER A 172 -7.06 -6.35 -2.79
N MET A 173 -6.33 -5.67 -1.89
CA MET A 173 -5.47 -6.32 -0.90
C MET A 173 -6.30 -7.20 0.04
N LEU A 174 -7.44 -6.71 0.53
CA LEU A 174 -8.33 -7.50 1.41
C LEU A 174 -8.91 -8.73 0.71
N ILE A 175 -9.23 -8.63 -0.59
CA ILE A 175 -9.65 -9.79 -1.38
C ILE A 175 -8.51 -10.80 -1.49
N ALA A 176 -7.28 -10.36 -1.75
CA ALA A 176 -6.13 -11.24 -1.80
C ALA A 176 -5.92 -11.96 -0.45
N ILE A 177 -5.97 -11.23 0.66
CA ILE A 177 -5.88 -11.78 2.02
C ILE A 177 -6.95 -12.85 2.26
N TYR A 178 -8.20 -12.61 1.86
CA TYR A 178 -9.27 -13.60 2.02
C TYR A 178 -8.93 -14.93 1.34
N HIS A 179 -8.43 -14.90 0.11
CA HIS A 179 -8.06 -16.11 -0.62
C HIS A 179 -6.80 -16.78 -0.06
N ILE A 180 -5.80 -16.02 0.36
CA ILE A 180 -4.62 -16.56 1.04
C ILE A 180 -5.02 -17.33 2.30
N LEU A 181 -5.91 -16.77 3.11
CA LEU A 181 -6.35 -17.38 4.37
C LEU A 181 -7.33 -18.55 4.17
N LYS A 182 -8.24 -18.44 3.19
CA LYS A 182 -9.25 -19.48 2.94
C LYS A 182 -8.71 -20.68 2.17
N ASP A 183 -7.98 -20.41 1.10
CA ASP A 183 -7.57 -21.41 0.11
C ASP A 183 -6.09 -21.83 0.30
N GLY A 184 -5.35 -21.16 1.19
CA GLY A 184 -3.93 -21.43 1.45
C GLY A 184 -3.01 -21.08 0.27
N VAL A 185 -3.47 -20.23 -0.65
CA VAL A 185 -2.74 -19.89 -1.87
C VAL A 185 -1.68 -18.82 -1.60
N VAL A 186 -0.56 -18.91 -2.32
CA VAL A 186 0.52 -17.91 -2.25
C VAL A 186 0.14 -16.67 -3.06
N PHE A 187 0.45 -15.48 -2.54
CA PHE A 187 0.22 -14.23 -3.26
C PHE A 187 1.10 -14.16 -4.52
N LYS A 188 0.48 -13.91 -5.67
CA LYS A 188 1.17 -13.66 -6.94
C LYS A 188 0.80 -12.27 -7.45
N ASP A 189 1.82 -11.41 -7.57
CA ASP A 189 1.63 -10.11 -8.19
C ASP A 189 1.41 -10.27 -9.71
N LEU A 190 0.37 -9.62 -10.22
CA LEU A 190 0.02 -9.62 -11.64
C LEU A 190 0.88 -8.63 -12.46
N GLY A 191 1.61 -7.75 -11.77
CA GLY A 191 2.53 -6.79 -12.37
C GLY A 191 1.87 -5.54 -12.93
N ALA A 192 2.71 -4.56 -13.26
CA ALA A 192 2.27 -3.24 -13.74
C ALA A 192 1.52 -3.29 -15.10
N ASP A 193 1.84 -4.27 -15.94
CA ASP A 193 1.27 -4.41 -17.28
C ASP A 193 -0.07 -5.15 -17.32
N TYR A 194 -0.59 -5.58 -16.18
CA TYR A 194 -1.85 -6.34 -16.12
C TYR A 194 -3.00 -5.63 -16.85
N TYR A 195 -3.15 -4.32 -16.67
CA TYR A 195 -4.19 -3.53 -17.37
C TYR A 195 -3.85 -3.22 -18.83
N ASN A 196 -2.59 -3.39 -19.25
CA ASN A 196 -2.15 -3.18 -20.63
C ASN A 196 -2.60 -4.33 -21.54
N GLN A 197 -2.65 -5.55 -21.01
CA GLN A 197 -3.01 -6.77 -21.73
C GLN A 197 -4.48 -6.79 -22.20
N PHE A 198 -5.41 -6.16 -21.47
CA PHE A 198 -6.82 -6.13 -21.87
C PHE A 198 -7.09 -5.19 -23.05
N ASN A 199 -7.97 -5.64 -23.96
CA ASN A 199 -8.40 -4.90 -25.15
C ASN A 199 -7.22 -4.44 -26.02
N MET A 200 -6.18 -5.27 -26.15
CA MET A 200 -4.95 -4.95 -26.86
C MET A 200 -5.24 -4.53 -28.31
N GLU A 201 -6.04 -5.30 -29.04
CA GLU A 201 -6.44 -4.97 -30.42
C GLU A 201 -7.14 -3.61 -30.52
N ARG A 202 -8.08 -3.33 -29.61
CA ARG A 202 -8.78 -2.03 -29.58
C ARG A 202 -7.81 -0.88 -29.32
N LYS A 203 -6.79 -1.08 -28.46
CA LYS A 203 -5.75 -0.08 -28.21
C LYS A 203 -4.87 0.11 -29.44
N ILE A 204 -4.41 -0.98 -30.05
CA ILE A 204 -3.62 -0.96 -31.29
C ILE A 204 -4.37 -0.16 -32.36
N ASN A 205 -5.64 -0.49 -32.61
CA ASN A 205 -6.47 0.20 -33.60
C ASN A 205 -6.68 1.68 -33.26
N ALA A 206 -6.85 2.03 -31.99
CA ALA A 206 -6.95 3.42 -31.56
C ALA A 206 -5.64 4.19 -31.76
N TYR A 207 -4.48 3.57 -31.51
CA TYR A 207 -3.17 4.17 -31.77
C TYR A 207 -2.89 4.31 -33.26
N LEU A 208 -3.17 3.29 -34.06
CA LEU A 208 -3.07 3.36 -35.52
C LEU A 208 -3.93 4.49 -36.09
N LYS A 209 -5.16 4.67 -35.57
CA LYS A 209 -6.02 5.79 -35.98
C LYS A 209 -5.41 7.15 -35.63
N LYS A 210 -4.80 7.29 -34.45
CA LYS A 210 -4.10 8.53 -34.05
C LYS A 210 -2.85 8.78 -34.89
N LEU A 211 -2.06 7.74 -35.16
CA LEU A 211 -0.86 7.83 -36.00
C LEU A 211 -1.21 8.25 -37.43
N LYS A 212 -2.23 7.64 -38.02
CA LYS A 212 -2.76 8.06 -39.33
C LYS A 212 -3.21 9.52 -39.34
N ALA A 213 -3.89 9.98 -38.28
CA ALA A 213 -4.32 11.37 -38.16
C ALA A 213 -3.15 12.37 -38.03
N LEU A 214 -1.98 11.90 -37.56
CA LEU A 214 -0.74 12.68 -37.49
C LEU A 214 0.08 12.62 -38.79
N GLY A 215 -0.43 11.97 -39.85
CA GLY A 215 0.26 11.84 -41.13
C GLY A 215 1.30 10.70 -41.18
N TRP A 216 1.32 9.80 -40.19
CA TRP A 216 2.18 8.63 -40.22
C TRP A 216 1.55 7.52 -41.07
N GLU A 217 2.18 7.21 -42.19
CA GLU A 217 1.86 6.07 -43.04
C GLU A 217 2.69 4.85 -42.64
N VAL A 218 2.11 3.66 -42.80
CA VAL A 218 2.82 2.41 -42.50
C VAL A 218 3.95 2.26 -43.52
N PRO A 219 5.23 2.16 -43.11
CA PRO A 219 6.31 1.94 -44.04
C PRO A 219 6.06 0.61 -44.76
N VAL A 220 5.91 0.67 -46.08
CA VAL A 220 5.79 -0.52 -46.92
C VAL A 220 7.14 -1.22 -46.85
N VAL A 221 7.21 -2.32 -46.09
CA VAL A 221 8.39 -3.18 -46.10
C VAL A 221 8.41 -3.85 -47.47
N ALA A 222 9.32 -3.41 -48.35
CA ALA A 222 9.61 -4.12 -49.58
C ALA A 222 10.11 -5.53 -49.21
N ALA A 223 9.41 -6.55 -49.73
CA ALA A 223 9.76 -7.96 -49.57
C ALA A 223 11.05 -8.31 -50.31
#